data_AF-A0A9Y2JLG4-F1
#
_entry.id   AF-A0A9Y2JLG4-F1
#
_cell.length_a   1.000
_cell.length_b   1.000
_cell.length_c   1.000
_cell.angle_alpha   90.00
_cell.angle_beta   90.00
_cell.angle_gamma   90.00
#
_symmetry.space_group_name_H-M   'P 1'
#
loop_
_entity.id
_entity.type
_entity.pdbx_description
1 polymer ?
#
loop_
_entity_poly.entity_id
_entity_poly.type
_entity_poly.pdbx_seq_one_letter_code
_entity_poly.pdbx_strand_id
1 'polypeptide(L)'
;MTPALADAAWSPSPIAWTTCPDDPDNPGVPDGECGTLRVPLDWDRPSGPSIGLAVARHRATDPAHRLGVLLADAGGPGSSGAEIPLSPGYFGPELRARFDVVGFDLRGTGNSGYIDCELPPGAPPDNEPADPAQFAALRAYNRQVVTDCRARNRSIFDHADTAANARDLDAVRRALGEDKISFHGASYGTLLGQQYAERYGDHVRAMVLDGVIDHSVDLAHFVGDRAAAVDELFGQFTAWCDRTATCALHGRDVLATWRQAQVAADTMPFPHNWLRDQVYEDMRIPDWDDAGRVIADTAAGKSPMRTEFVPNYPSIRLAVVCQDFDLRMPTFERYSAMHTSELRRSPIMRGSTIGHDEATACLGVTGPPANPPHRLNIARAPRILLLTSRYDPATPYAWAVNVHRQAPANTTLLTYEGSGHGAYRRTPCTRAAVDGYLLTLKTPHRDFGCPA
;
A
#
# COMPACT_ATOMS: atom_id res chain seq x y z
N MET A 1 9.32 -16.69 -26.32
CA MET A 1 9.06 -17.52 -25.13
C MET A 1 7.90 -16.90 -24.38
N THR A 2 7.02 -17.68 -23.76
CA THR A 2 6.02 -17.11 -22.84
C THR A 2 6.75 -16.55 -21.60
N PRO A 3 6.21 -15.54 -20.90
CA PRO A 3 6.84 -14.99 -19.70
C PRO A 3 7.19 -16.04 -18.64
N ALA A 4 6.34 -17.07 -18.47
CA ALA A 4 6.59 -18.19 -17.56
C ALA A 4 7.81 -19.06 -17.94
N LEU A 5 8.13 -19.17 -19.24
CA LEU A 5 9.31 -19.90 -19.71
C LEU A 5 10.61 -19.11 -19.52
N ALA A 6 10.54 -17.77 -19.54
CA ALA A 6 11.71 -16.90 -19.29
C ALA A 6 12.14 -16.96 -17.81
N ASP A 7 11.19 -16.91 -16.88
CA ASP A 7 11.47 -16.95 -15.45
C ASP A 7 12.10 -18.29 -15.02
N ALA A 8 11.67 -19.40 -15.64
CA ALA A 8 12.16 -20.75 -15.36
C ALA A 8 13.60 -20.99 -15.86
N ALA A 9 14.07 -20.19 -16.82
CA ALA A 9 15.44 -20.29 -17.34
C ALA A 9 16.48 -19.60 -16.43
N TRP A 10 16.04 -18.73 -15.52
CA TRP A 10 16.90 -18.09 -14.54
C TRP A 10 17.06 -18.95 -13.27
N SER A 11 18.29 -19.01 -12.75
CA SER A 11 18.63 -19.75 -11.52
C SER A 11 19.19 -18.78 -10.48
N PRO A 12 18.71 -18.82 -9.21
CA PRO A 12 19.23 -17.95 -8.16
C PRO A 12 20.64 -18.34 -7.73
N SER A 13 21.49 -17.33 -7.54
CA SER A 13 22.65 -17.48 -6.66
C SER A 13 22.18 -17.53 -5.20
N PRO A 14 22.83 -18.31 -4.32
CA PRO A 14 22.53 -18.31 -2.90
C PRO A 14 22.66 -16.90 -2.29
N ILE A 15 21.78 -16.56 -1.36
CA ILE A 15 21.90 -15.33 -0.56
C ILE A 15 23.04 -15.53 0.44
N ALA A 16 24.05 -14.67 0.37
CA ALA A 16 25.09 -14.59 1.37
C ALA A 16 24.57 -13.81 2.59
N TRP A 17 24.23 -14.53 3.65
CA TRP A 17 23.68 -13.97 4.88
C TRP A 17 24.78 -13.44 5.79
N THR A 18 24.59 -12.22 6.28
CA THR A 18 25.43 -11.59 7.31
C THR A 18 24.55 -11.04 8.42
N THR A 19 25.16 -10.65 9.54
CA THR A 19 24.47 -9.79 10.53
C THR A 19 24.00 -8.52 9.82
N CYS A 20 22.78 -8.08 10.11
CA CYS A 20 22.29 -6.80 9.60
C CYS A 20 23.09 -5.64 10.20
N PRO A 21 23.23 -4.52 9.47
CA PRO A 21 23.84 -3.31 10.02
C PRO A 21 23.10 -2.84 11.29
N ASP A 22 23.84 -2.25 12.22
CA ASP A 22 23.24 -1.57 13.36
C ASP A 22 22.35 -0.42 12.86
N ASP A 23 21.13 -0.35 13.39
CA ASP A 23 20.23 0.78 13.17
C ASP A 23 20.43 1.80 14.31
N PRO A 24 21.02 2.97 14.04
CA PRO A 24 21.25 4.00 15.05
C PRO A 24 19.95 4.59 15.62
N ASP A 25 18.83 4.50 14.88
CA ASP A 25 17.51 4.96 15.33
C ASP A 25 16.78 3.88 16.16
N ASN A 26 17.27 2.63 16.13
CA ASN A 26 16.75 1.51 16.92
C ASN A 26 17.88 0.68 17.59
N PRO A 27 18.61 1.26 18.57
CA PRO A 27 19.74 0.60 19.19
C PRO A 27 19.30 -0.62 20.00
N GLY A 28 19.77 -1.82 19.60
CA GLY A 28 19.55 -3.09 20.30
C GLY A 28 18.86 -4.19 19.49
N VAL A 29 18.59 -3.95 18.20
CA VAL A 29 17.91 -4.89 17.29
C VAL A 29 18.62 -4.76 15.93
N PRO A 30 19.09 -5.86 15.32
CA PRO A 30 18.23 -7.02 15.12
C PRO A 30 18.85 -8.38 15.42
N ASP A 31 18.06 -9.20 16.14
CA ASP A 31 18.06 -10.64 15.95
C ASP A 31 17.60 -10.90 14.50
N GLY A 32 18.54 -10.89 13.54
CA GLY A 32 18.25 -10.96 12.12
C GLY A 32 19.49 -11.06 11.25
N GLU A 33 19.32 -11.66 10.07
CA GLU A 33 20.34 -11.76 9.03
C GLU A 33 19.90 -10.97 7.79
N CYS A 34 20.83 -10.25 7.17
CA CYS A 34 20.62 -9.48 5.97
C CYS A 34 21.47 -10.04 4.83
N GLY A 35 21.03 -9.80 3.60
CA GLY A 35 21.75 -10.19 2.40
C GLY A 35 21.21 -9.48 1.16
N THR A 36 21.81 -9.80 0.01
CA THR A 36 21.36 -9.28 -1.28
C THR A 36 21.12 -10.42 -2.25
N LEU A 37 19.94 -10.42 -2.88
CA LEU A 37 19.64 -11.30 -4.00
C LEU A 37 19.83 -10.55 -5.32
N ARG A 38 20.65 -11.10 -6.22
CA ARG A 38 20.87 -10.57 -7.57
C ARG A 38 19.77 -11.11 -8.50
N VAL A 39 18.87 -10.26 -8.99
CA VAL A 39 17.83 -10.66 -9.98
C VAL A 39 18.02 -9.92 -11.32
N PRO A 40 17.46 -10.42 -12.44
CA PRO A 40 17.44 -9.69 -13.70
C PRO A 40 16.70 -8.36 -13.54
N LEU A 41 17.23 -7.29 -14.12
CA LEU A 41 16.55 -6.00 -14.18
C LEU A 41 15.29 -6.11 -15.06
N ASP A 42 15.38 -6.80 -16.18
CA ASP A 42 14.28 -7.01 -17.11
C ASP A 42 14.02 -8.52 -17.16
N TRP A 43 12.91 -8.97 -16.58
CA TRP A 43 12.57 -10.39 -16.54
C TRP A 43 12.27 -10.99 -17.93
N ASP A 44 11.98 -10.15 -18.93
CA ASP A 44 11.83 -10.60 -20.31
C ASP A 44 13.19 -10.70 -21.03
N ARG A 45 14.27 -10.21 -20.39
CA ARG A 45 15.68 -10.38 -20.79
C ARG A 45 16.53 -10.87 -19.62
N PRO A 46 16.35 -12.12 -19.16
CA PRO A 46 16.95 -12.63 -17.92
C PRO A 46 18.49 -12.72 -17.94
N SER A 47 19.12 -12.68 -19.13
CA SER A 47 20.58 -12.63 -19.31
C SER A 47 21.16 -11.22 -19.39
N GLY A 48 20.32 -10.18 -19.29
CA GLY A 48 20.70 -8.78 -19.37
C GLY A 48 21.29 -8.22 -18.06
N PRO A 49 21.25 -6.89 -17.88
CA PRO A 49 21.63 -6.24 -16.63
C PRO A 49 20.79 -6.76 -15.47
N SER A 50 21.31 -6.58 -14.26
CA SER A 50 20.73 -7.19 -13.08
C SER A 50 20.73 -6.19 -11.90
N ILE A 51 19.72 -6.24 -11.03
CA ILE A 51 19.54 -5.36 -9.86
C ILE A 51 19.57 -6.14 -8.54
N GLY A 52 20.01 -5.49 -7.46
CA GLY A 52 20.15 -6.12 -6.14
C GLY A 52 18.89 -5.90 -5.34
N LEU A 53 18.34 -6.97 -4.79
CA LEU A 53 17.26 -6.90 -3.83
C LEU A 53 17.82 -7.05 -2.43
N ALA A 54 17.60 -6.07 -1.56
CA ALA A 54 17.91 -6.21 -0.16
C ALA A 54 16.89 -7.15 0.49
N VAL A 55 17.39 -8.19 1.17
CA VAL A 55 16.57 -9.21 1.83
C VAL A 55 17.02 -9.31 3.27
N ALA A 56 16.06 -9.37 4.19
CA ALA A 56 16.30 -9.66 5.59
C ALA A 56 15.53 -10.90 6.02
N ARG A 57 16.04 -11.58 7.04
CA ARG A 57 15.31 -12.65 7.72
C ARG A 57 15.53 -12.65 9.22
N HIS A 58 14.51 -13.07 9.93
CA HIS A 58 14.60 -13.58 11.29
C HIS A 58 14.35 -15.09 11.23
N ARG A 59 15.26 -15.89 11.81
CA ARG A 59 15.08 -17.34 11.82
C ARG A 59 14.02 -17.75 12.84
N ALA A 60 13.31 -18.84 12.57
CA ALA A 60 12.39 -19.43 13.52
C ALA A 60 13.10 -19.67 14.87
N THR A 61 12.50 -19.20 15.96
CA THR A 61 13.07 -19.38 17.31
C THR A 61 13.00 -20.83 17.82
N ASP A 62 12.19 -21.67 17.18
CA ASP A 62 12.09 -23.11 17.42
C ASP A 62 12.30 -23.86 16.09
N PRO A 63 13.56 -23.98 15.62
CA PRO A 63 13.87 -24.57 14.31
C PRO A 63 13.48 -26.06 14.21
N ALA A 64 13.33 -26.76 15.33
CA ALA A 64 12.90 -28.16 15.35
C ALA A 64 11.44 -28.34 14.90
N HIS A 65 10.61 -27.30 15.01
CA HIS A 65 9.20 -27.31 14.64
C HIS A 65 8.87 -26.27 13.55
N ARG A 66 9.87 -25.87 12.77
CA ARG A 66 9.73 -24.91 11.67
C ARG A 66 8.74 -25.41 10.61
N LEU A 67 7.78 -24.56 10.24
CA LEU A 67 6.75 -24.79 9.23
C LEU A 67 7.12 -24.25 7.83
N GLY A 68 8.14 -23.39 7.73
CA GLY A 68 8.59 -22.82 6.46
C GLY A 68 9.00 -21.35 6.58
N VAL A 69 8.89 -20.63 5.46
CA VAL A 69 9.07 -19.17 5.40
C VAL A 69 7.72 -18.45 5.46
N LEU A 70 7.68 -17.35 6.21
CA LEU A 70 6.64 -16.32 6.16
C LEU A 70 7.23 -15.06 5.53
N LEU A 71 6.93 -14.82 4.26
CA LEU A 71 7.28 -13.58 3.57
C LEU A 71 6.27 -12.49 3.92
N ALA A 72 6.76 -11.29 4.22
CA ALA A 72 5.94 -10.16 4.61
C ALA A 72 6.23 -8.92 3.78
N ASP A 73 5.17 -8.17 3.45
CA ASP A 73 5.23 -6.89 2.77
C ASP A 73 4.24 -5.91 3.43
N ALA A 74 4.69 -4.70 3.75
CA ALA A 74 3.89 -3.68 4.43
C ALA A 74 3.09 -2.79 3.47
N GLY A 75 3.36 -2.86 2.17
CA GLY A 75 2.75 -2.03 1.15
C GLY A 75 3.40 -0.66 1.00
N GLY A 76 2.56 0.37 1.01
CA GLY A 76 2.89 1.70 0.51
C GLY A 76 2.17 1.96 -0.83
N PRO A 77 2.79 1.73 -2.00
CA PRO A 77 4.12 1.14 -2.21
C PRO A 77 5.26 2.04 -1.72
N GLY A 78 6.46 1.51 -1.52
CA GLY A 78 7.63 2.31 -1.11
C GLY A 78 8.20 1.93 0.25
N SER A 79 7.43 1.27 1.11
CA SER A 79 7.92 0.80 2.41
C SER A 79 9.00 -0.26 2.23
N SER A 80 9.99 -0.27 3.11
CA SER A 80 11.00 -1.32 3.16
C SER A 80 10.38 -2.60 3.71
N GLY A 81 10.28 -3.64 2.87
CA GLY A 81 9.89 -4.97 3.33
C GLY A 81 11.00 -5.63 4.15
N ALA A 82 12.27 -5.30 3.89
CA ALA A 82 13.42 -5.83 4.62
C ALA A 82 13.47 -5.40 6.10
N GLU A 83 12.79 -4.32 6.48
CA GLU A 83 12.69 -3.90 7.89
C GLU A 83 11.72 -4.78 8.71
N ILE A 84 10.76 -5.46 8.08
CA ILE A 84 9.70 -6.21 8.79
C ILE A 84 10.25 -7.34 9.66
N PRO A 85 11.14 -8.23 9.18
CA PRO A 85 11.70 -9.30 10.02
C PRO A 85 12.52 -8.78 11.19
N LEU A 86 13.07 -7.57 11.05
CA LEU A 86 13.92 -6.92 12.04
C LEU A 86 13.07 -6.20 13.10
N SER A 87 11.81 -5.89 12.80
CA SER A 87 10.89 -5.19 13.71
C SER A 87 10.32 -6.12 14.80
N PRO A 88 10.67 -5.92 16.08
CA PRO A 88 10.11 -6.70 17.18
C PRO A 88 8.60 -6.45 17.29
N GLY A 89 7.81 -7.51 17.46
CA GLY A 89 6.36 -7.41 17.64
C GLY A 89 5.55 -7.16 16.37
N TYR A 90 6.16 -7.19 15.18
CA TYR A 90 5.37 -7.26 13.94
C TYR A 90 4.53 -8.54 13.90
N PHE A 91 5.18 -9.69 14.07
CA PHE A 91 4.51 -10.98 14.30
C PHE A 91 4.67 -11.43 15.75
N GLY A 92 3.64 -12.10 16.26
CA GLY A 92 3.64 -12.69 17.60
C GLY A 92 4.68 -13.81 17.77
N PRO A 93 5.02 -14.16 19.03
CA PRO A 93 6.00 -15.20 19.31
C PRO A 93 5.63 -16.57 18.74
N GLU A 94 4.34 -16.88 18.62
CA GLU A 94 3.88 -18.15 18.05
C GLU A 94 4.26 -18.31 16.57
N LEU A 95 4.08 -17.25 15.76
CA LEU A 95 4.52 -17.26 14.37
C LEU A 95 6.04 -17.24 14.27
N ARG A 96 6.74 -16.41 15.07
CA ARG A 96 8.21 -16.38 15.09
C ARG A 96 8.86 -17.67 15.58
N ALA A 97 8.14 -18.52 16.31
CA ALA A 97 8.60 -19.84 16.69
C ALA A 97 8.50 -20.85 15.54
N ARG A 98 7.64 -20.62 14.56
CA ARG A 98 7.32 -21.59 13.50
C ARG A 98 7.81 -21.18 12.13
N PHE A 99 8.09 -19.90 11.89
CA PHE A 99 8.51 -19.41 10.59
C PHE A 99 9.85 -18.71 10.65
N ASP A 100 10.67 -18.92 9.62
CA ASP A 100 11.62 -17.88 9.25
C ASP A 100 10.80 -16.72 8.68
N VAL A 101 10.81 -15.59 9.36
CA VAL A 101 10.17 -14.37 8.86
C VAL A 101 11.14 -13.74 7.87
N VAL A 102 10.70 -13.51 6.64
CA VAL A 102 11.53 -12.93 5.58
C VAL A 102 10.82 -11.72 5.02
N GLY A 103 11.59 -10.70 4.67
CA GLY A 103 11.11 -9.50 4.00
C GLY A 103 12.18 -9.04 3.03
N PHE A 104 11.77 -8.40 1.95
CA PHE A 104 12.71 -7.82 0.99
C PHE A 104 12.18 -6.49 0.49
N ASP A 105 13.10 -5.63 0.12
CA ASP A 105 12.77 -4.35 -0.48
C ASP A 105 12.40 -4.59 -1.94
N LEU A 106 11.17 -4.22 -2.31
CA LEU A 106 10.70 -4.22 -3.69
C LEU A 106 11.59 -3.31 -4.54
N ARG A 107 11.57 -3.53 -5.85
CA ARG A 107 12.32 -2.72 -6.82
C ARG A 107 12.03 -1.24 -6.63
N GLY A 108 13.07 -0.44 -6.45
CA GLY A 108 12.93 1.00 -6.25
C GLY A 108 12.63 1.43 -4.82
N THR A 109 12.64 0.52 -3.85
CA THR A 109 12.40 0.79 -2.43
C THR A 109 13.62 0.45 -1.59
N GLY A 110 13.71 1.04 -0.39
CA GLY A 110 14.79 0.79 0.57
C GLY A 110 16.17 0.67 -0.07
N ASN A 111 16.85 -0.45 0.15
CA ASN A 111 18.17 -0.72 -0.38
C ASN A 111 18.17 -1.46 -1.74
N SER A 112 17.01 -1.56 -2.41
CA SER A 112 16.81 -2.24 -3.70
C SER A 112 16.76 -1.27 -4.89
N GLY A 113 17.78 -0.41 -5.01
CA GLY A 113 17.85 0.58 -6.10
C GLY A 113 16.82 1.70 -5.96
N TYR A 114 16.72 2.26 -4.75
CA TYR A 114 15.82 3.34 -4.34
C TYR A 114 15.51 4.35 -5.46
N ILE A 115 14.22 4.48 -5.81
CA ILE A 115 13.76 5.47 -6.77
C ILE A 115 13.57 6.80 -6.05
N ASP A 116 14.39 7.76 -6.44
CA ASP A 116 14.37 9.13 -5.95
C ASP A 116 14.09 10.07 -7.12
N CYS A 117 12.90 10.69 -7.12
CA CYS A 117 12.50 11.65 -8.11
C CYS A 117 12.72 13.06 -7.57
N GLU A 118 13.66 13.81 -8.14
CA GLU A 118 13.76 15.24 -7.87
C GLU A 118 12.60 15.98 -8.53
N LEU A 119 11.99 16.90 -7.77
CA LEU A 119 10.95 17.77 -8.30
C LEU A 119 11.58 18.91 -9.12
N PRO A 120 10.97 19.31 -10.26
CA PRO A 120 11.39 20.51 -10.98
C PRO A 120 11.36 21.75 -10.06
N PRO A 121 12.27 22.72 -10.26
CA PRO A 121 12.35 23.92 -9.44
C PRO A 121 11.07 24.75 -9.52
N GLY A 122 10.66 25.33 -8.38
CA GLY A 122 9.44 26.12 -8.23
C GLY A 122 8.37 25.40 -7.42
N ALA A 123 7.27 26.09 -7.13
CA ALA A 123 6.11 25.46 -6.50
C ALA A 123 5.41 24.57 -7.53
N PRO A 124 5.03 23.32 -7.18
CA PRO A 124 4.23 22.49 -8.07
C PRO A 124 2.88 23.19 -8.35
N PRO A 125 2.29 23.02 -9.54
CA PRO A 125 0.91 23.39 -9.76
C PRO A 125 -0.02 22.68 -8.78
N ASP A 126 -1.17 23.29 -8.50
CA ASP A 126 -2.23 22.66 -7.73
C ASP A 126 -2.63 21.31 -8.38
N ASN A 127 -2.82 20.28 -7.57
CA ASN A 127 -3.25 18.96 -8.03
C ASN A 127 -4.75 18.95 -8.38
N GLU A 128 -5.51 19.99 -8.03
CA GLU A 128 -6.94 20.14 -8.35
C GLU A 128 -7.20 21.25 -9.41
N PRO A 129 -6.79 21.08 -10.68
CA PRO A 129 -6.93 22.13 -11.69
C PRO A 129 -8.39 22.49 -11.96
N ALA A 130 -8.72 23.78 -11.91
CA ALA A 130 -10.09 24.29 -12.08
C ALA A 130 -10.50 24.53 -13.54
N ASP A 131 -9.53 24.58 -14.46
CA ASP A 131 -9.77 24.91 -15.86
C ASP A 131 -8.76 24.20 -16.81
N PRO A 132 -9.00 24.23 -18.14
CA PRO A 132 -8.10 23.60 -19.11
C PRO A 132 -6.66 24.11 -19.09
N ALA A 133 -6.42 25.38 -18.72
CA ALA A 133 -5.07 25.96 -18.69
C ALA A 133 -4.29 25.44 -17.48
N GLN A 134 -4.92 25.41 -16.30
CA GLN A 134 -4.34 24.81 -15.09
C GLN A 134 -4.07 23.32 -15.29
N PHE A 135 -5.00 22.58 -15.91
CA PHE A 135 -4.80 21.17 -16.23
C PHE A 135 -3.63 20.95 -17.19
N ALA A 136 -3.51 21.79 -18.22
CA ALA A 136 -2.39 21.72 -19.15
C ALA A 136 -1.05 21.98 -18.45
N ALA A 137 -1.00 22.93 -17.50
CA ALA A 137 0.17 23.24 -16.70
C ALA A 137 0.55 22.08 -15.76
N LEU A 138 -0.41 21.52 -15.01
CA LEU A 138 -0.19 20.35 -14.15
C LEU A 138 0.31 19.15 -14.95
N ARG A 139 -0.33 18.85 -16.09
CA ARG A 139 0.09 17.74 -16.96
C ARG A 139 1.50 17.96 -17.55
N ALA A 140 1.85 19.20 -17.89
CA ALA A 140 3.20 19.51 -18.37
C ALA A 140 4.25 19.35 -17.27
N TYR A 141 3.95 19.82 -16.05
CA TYR A 141 4.79 19.66 -14.88
C TYR A 141 5.00 18.18 -14.54
N ASN A 142 3.94 17.40 -14.38
CA ASN A 142 4.04 15.98 -14.04
C ASN A 142 4.73 15.16 -15.14
N ARG A 143 4.55 15.52 -16.42
CA ARG A 143 5.33 14.92 -17.52
C ARG A 143 6.82 15.18 -17.39
N GLN A 144 7.22 16.38 -16.97
CA GLN A 144 8.62 16.72 -16.71
C GLN A 144 9.15 15.91 -15.52
N VAL A 145 8.41 15.85 -14.41
CA VAL A 145 8.76 15.03 -13.23
C VAL A 145 9.01 13.57 -13.61
N VAL A 146 8.09 12.95 -14.37
CA VAL A 146 8.24 11.56 -14.82
C VAL A 146 9.46 11.39 -15.73
N THR A 147 9.70 12.34 -16.63
CA THR A 147 10.83 12.29 -17.57
C THR A 147 12.16 12.37 -16.82
N ASP A 148 12.29 13.32 -15.89
CA ASP A 148 13.49 13.52 -15.10
C ASP A 148 13.72 12.35 -14.14
N CYS A 149 12.65 11.85 -13.50
CA CYS A 149 12.74 10.71 -12.62
C CYS A 149 13.19 9.44 -13.36
N ARG A 150 12.62 9.16 -14.55
CA ARG A 150 13.06 8.04 -15.39
C ARG A 150 14.53 8.21 -15.81
N ALA A 151 14.96 9.42 -16.18
CA ALA A 151 16.34 9.67 -16.59
C ALA A 151 17.34 9.44 -15.45
N ARG A 152 17.02 9.89 -14.23
CA ARG A 152 17.85 9.73 -13.03
C ARG A 152 17.96 8.28 -12.56
N ASN A 153 16.81 7.61 -12.47
CA ASN A 153 16.73 6.25 -11.93
C ASN A 153 17.05 5.19 -13.00
N ARG A 154 17.33 5.63 -14.24
CA ARG A 154 17.66 4.76 -15.37
C ARG A 154 16.58 3.70 -15.55
N SER A 155 16.98 2.46 -15.74
CA SER A 155 16.10 1.38 -16.17
C SER A 155 15.25 0.76 -15.07
N ILE A 156 15.49 1.00 -13.77
CA ILE A 156 14.62 0.42 -12.73
C ILE A 156 13.22 1.03 -12.74
N PHE A 157 13.09 2.30 -13.15
CA PHE A 157 11.81 3.00 -13.23
C PHE A 157 10.79 2.28 -14.11
N ASP A 158 11.23 1.67 -15.22
CA ASP A 158 10.36 0.97 -16.17
C ASP A 158 10.17 -0.52 -15.84
N HIS A 159 10.74 -0.99 -14.73
CA HIS A 159 10.72 -2.39 -14.33
C HIS A 159 10.39 -2.57 -12.84
N ALA A 160 9.73 -1.59 -12.23
CA ALA A 160 9.35 -1.58 -10.81
C ALA A 160 7.87 -1.91 -10.57
N ASP A 161 7.08 -2.17 -11.61
CA ASP A 161 5.67 -2.56 -11.48
C ASP A 161 5.48 -3.83 -10.63
N THR A 162 4.26 -4.06 -10.15
CA THR A 162 3.99 -5.17 -9.23
C THR A 162 4.15 -6.53 -9.91
N ALA A 163 3.93 -6.65 -11.23
CA ALA A 163 4.14 -7.91 -11.94
C ALA A 163 5.62 -8.30 -12.00
N ALA A 164 6.53 -7.34 -12.13
CA ALA A 164 7.96 -7.57 -12.01
C ALA A 164 8.34 -7.98 -10.57
N ASN A 165 7.80 -7.32 -9.55
CA ASN A 165 8.04 -7.66 -8.15
C ASN A 165 7.47 -9.04 -7.75
N ALA A 166 6.37 -9.51 -8.35
CA ALA A 166 5.86 -10.86 -8.12
C ALA A 166 6.85 -11.94 -8.61
N ARG A 167 7.58 -11.68 -9.70
CA ARG A 167 8.66 -12.57 -10.18
C ARG A 167 9.87 -12.53 -9.23
N ASP A 168 10.17 -11.37 -8.65
CA ASP A 168 11.20 -11.22 -7.61
C ASP A 168 10.84 -11.99 -6.34
N LEU A 169 9.58 -11.95 -5.90
CA LEU A 169 9.12 -12.74 -4.75
C LEU A 169 9.34 -14.24 -4.99
N ASP A 170 9.11 -14.74 -6.21
CA ASP A 170 9.44 -16.13 -6.55
C ASP A 170 10.95 -16.39 -6.63
N ALA A 171 11.75 -15.42 -7.07
CA ALA A 171 13.20 -15.51 -7.05
C ALA A 171 13.73 -15.61 -5.61
N VAL A 172 13.16 -14.84 -4.68
CA VAL A 172 13.46 -14.91 -3.24
C VAL A 172 13.09 -16.29 -2.69
N ARG A 173 11.89 -16.80 -2.98
CA ARG A 173 11.50 -18.18 -2.61
C ARG A 173 12.54 -19.21 -3.08
N ARG A 174 12.91 -19.16 -4.36
CA ARG A 174 13.89 -20.11 -4.94
C ARG A 174 15.26 -19.97 -4.29
N ALA A 175 15.71 -18.75 -4.03
CA ALA A 175 17.00 -18.49 -3.38
C ALA A 175 17.06 -18.96 -1.91
N LEU A 176 15.90 -19.01 -1.24
CA LEU A 176 15.74 -19.59 0.10
C LEU A 176 15.66 -21.13 0.08
N GLY A 177 15.50 -21.75 -1.10
CA GLY A 177 15.34 -23.19 -1.24
C GLY A 177 13.96 -23.72 -0.83
N GLU A 178 12.93 -22.87 -0.84
CA GLU A 178 11.58 -23.24 -0.42
C GLU A 178 10.71 -23.66 -1.61
N ASP A 179 10.00 -24.79 -1.51
CA ASP A 179 9.04 -25.21 -2.54
C ASP A 179 7.78 -24.34 -2.54
N LYS A 180 7.34 -23.93 -1.35
CA LYS A 180 6.18 -23.07 -1.11
C LYS A 180 6.44 -22.06 0.00
N ILE A 181 5.83 -20.90 -0.08
CA ILE A 181 5.91 -19.83 0.94
C ILE A 181 4.57 -19.57 1.61
N SER A 182 4.61 -19.12 2.86
CA SER A 182 3.49 -18.38 3.45
C SER A 182 3.71 -16.90 3.20
N PHE A 183 2.65 -16.13 2.96
CA PHE A 183 2.73 -14.70 2.66
C PHE A 183 1.75 -13.88 3.50
N HIS A 184 2.20 -12.75 4.02
CA HIS A 184 1.37 -11.71 4.61
C HIS A 184 1.65 -10.37 3.93
N GLY A 185 0.72 -9.90 3.11
CA GLY A 185 0.78 -8.58 2.48
C GLY A 185 -0.21 -7.64 3.12
N ALA A 186 0.22 -6.44 3.47
CA ALA A 186 -0.65 -5.36 3.90
C ALA A 186 -0.76 -4.28 2.82
N SER A 187 -1.91 -3.62 2.71
CA SER A 187 -2.11 -2.47 1.83
C SER A 187 -1.71 -2.79 0.38
N TYR A 188 -0.81 -2.01 -0.24
CA TYR A 188 -0.30 -2.30 -1.58
C TYR A 188 0.40 -3.67 -1.72
N GLY A 189 0.93 -4.23 -0.63
CA GLY A 189 1.46 -5.60 -0.58
C GLY A 189 0.39 -6.65 -0.87
N THR A 190 -0.89 -6.30 -0.76
CA THR A 190 -1.99 -7.18 -1.19
C THR A 190 -2.06 -7.33 -2.71
N LEU A 191 -1.64 -6.32 -3.49
CA LEU A 191 -1.52 -6.43 -4.93
C LEU A 191 -0.36 -7.37 -5.32
N LEU A 192 0.77 -7.27 -4.62
CA LEU A 192 1.91 -8.19 -4.78
C LEU A 192 1.49 -9.63 -4.51
N GLY A 193 0.76 -9.86 -3.41
CA GLY A 193 0.23 -11.18 -3.06
C GLY A 193 -0.72 -11.74 -4.13
N GLN A 194 -1.64 -10.91 -4.64
CA GLN A 194 -2.55 -11.29 -5.73
C GLN A 194 -1.76 -11.72 -6.98
N GLN A 195 -0.86 -10.88 -7.47
CA GLN A 195 -0.06 -11.15 -8.67
C GLN A 195 0.83 -12.40 -8.52
N TYR A 196 1.38 -12.61 -7.32
CA TYR A 196 2.10 -13.84 -7.00
C TYR A 196 1.18 -15.07 -7.04
N ALA A 197 -0.02 -14.99 -6.47
CA ALA A 197 -0.97 -16.10 -6.48
C ALA A 197 -1.47 -16.45 -7.90
N GLU A 198 -1.65 -15.46 -8.77
CA GLU A 198 -2.04 -15.67 -10.18
C GLU A 198 -0.94 -16.40 -10.95
N ARG A 199 0.31 -15.94 -10.81
CA ARG A 199 1.46 -16.46 -11.56
C ARG A 199 2.06 -17.73 -10.94
N TYR A 200 2.07 -17.85 -9.63
CA TYR A 200 2.79 -18.88 -8.88
C TYR A 200 1.92 -19.53 -7.79
N GLY A 201 0.59 -19.60 -7.98
CA GLY A 201 -0.35 -20.14 -6.97
C GLY A 201 0.00 -21.52 -6.40
N ASP A 202 0.61 -22.40 -7.20
CA ASP A 202 1.06 -23.72 -6.73
C ASP A 202 2.20 -23.64 -5.70
N HIS A 203 2.94 -22.52 -5.67
CA HIS A 203 4.02 -22.20 -4.73
C HIS A 203 3.53 -21.43 -3.49
N VAL A 204 2.21 -21.26 -3.32
CA VAL A 204 1.63 -20.67 -2.12
C VAL A 204 1.25 -21.79 -1.14
N ARG A 205 1.76 -21.71 0.10
CA ARG A 205 1.32 -22.54 1.24
C ARG A 205 0.11 -21.90 1.93
N ALA A 206 0.23 -20.64 2.30
CA ALA A 206 -0.80 -19.83 2.94
C ALA A 206 -0.63 -18.36 2.52
N MET A 207 -1.71 -17.60 2.44
CA MET A 207 -1.64 -16.18 2.07
C MET A 207 -2.70 -15.37 2.80
N VAL A 208 -2.27 -14.28 3.42
CA VAL A 208 -3.11 -13.28 4.10
C VAL A 208 -2.91 -11.95 3.41
N LEU A 209 -4.02 -11.33 2.99
CA LEU A 209 -4.04 -10.02 2.35
C LEU A 209 -4.84 -9.06 3.25
N ASP A 210 -4.17 -8.14 3.95
CA ASP A 210 -4.75 -7.22 4.94
C ASP A 210 -4.87 -5.78 4.37
N GLY A 211 -6.10 -5.28 4.20
CA GLY A 211 -6.34 -4.02 3.50
C GLY A 211 -6.18 -4.18 1.99
N VAL A 212 -7.22 -4.75 1.36
CA VAL A 212 -7.13 -5.31 0.00
C VAL A 212 -7.24 -4.24 -1.09
N ILE A 213 -6.21 -4.15 -1.93
CA ILE A 213 -6.24 -3.43 -3.21
C ILE A 213 -7.00 -4.25 -4.26
N ASP A 214 -7.90 -3.63 -5.02
CA ASP A 214 -8.59 -4.28 -6.13
C ASP A 214 -7.96 -3.88 -7.46
N HIS A 215 -7.20 -4.80 -8.08
CA HIS A 215 -6.54 -4.55 -9.37
C HIS A 215 -7.50 -4.50 -10.57
N SER A 216 -8.80 -4.78 -10.37
CA SER A 216 -9.77 -4.79 -11.46
C SER A 216 -10.47 -3.46 -11.69
N VAL A 217 -10.25 -2.47 -10.82
CA VAL A 217 -10.96 -1.18 -10.84
C VAL A 217 -10.43 -0.25 -11.94
N ASP A 218 -11.35 0.52 -12.51
CA ASP A 218 -11.02 1.63 -13.39
C ASP A 218 -10.75 2.93 -12.59
N LEU A 219 -10.38 4.00 -13.28
CA LEU A 219 -10.14 5.32 -12.69
C LEU A 219 -11.30 5.81 -11.79
N ALA A 220 -12.57 5.59 -12.20
CA ALA A 220 -13.71 6.11 -11.47
C ALA A 220 -13.90 5.40 -10.13
N HIS A 221 -13.67 4.09 -10.09
CA HIS A 221 -13.67 3.30 -8.85
C HIS A 221 -12.39 3.51 -8.03
N PHE A 222 -11.23 3.63 -8.67
CA PHE A 222 -9.95 3.86 -8.02
C PHE A 222 -9.96 5.12 -7.12
N VAL A 223 -10.49 6.22 -7.66
CA VAL A 223 -10.62 7.49 -6.93
C VAL A 223 -11.90 7.51 -6.10
N GLY A 224 -13.04 7.17 -6.73
CA GLY A 224 -14.35 7.37 -6.16
C GLY A 224 -14.67 6.47 -4.97
N ASP A 225 -14.19 5.22 -4.95
CA ASP A 225 -14.45 4.32 -3.82
C ASP A 225 -13.62 4.74 -2.58
N ARG A 226 -12.39 5.23 -2.79
CA ARG A 226 -11.59 5.83 -1.71
C ARG A 226 -12.19 7.13 -1.18
N ALA A 227 -12.69 7.98 -2.07
CA ALA A 227 -13.41 9.19 -1.70
C ALA A 227 -14.59 8.87 -0.75
N ALA A 228 -15.42 7.90 -1.13
CA ALA A 228 -16.54 7.46 -0.30
C ALA A 228 -16.09 6.90 1.06
N ALA A 229 -15.02 6.10 1.09
CA ALA A 229 -14.52 5.49 2.32
C ALA A 229 -13.99 6.53 3.32
N VAL A 230 -13.38 7.61 2.84
CA VAL A 230 -12.89 8.71 3.69
C VAL A 230 -14.04 9.45 4.36
N ASP A 231 -15.15 9.71 3.64
CA ASP A 231 -16.36 10.30 4.23
C ASP A 231 -17.05 9.35 5.22
N GLU A 232 -17.08 8.04 4.93
CA GLU A 232 -17.61 7.03 5.85
C GLU A 232 -16.79 6.98 7.15
N LEU A 233 -15.46 7.06 7.04
CA LEU A 233 -14.56 7.15 8.20
C LEU A 233 -14.75 8.46 8.96
N PHE A 234 -14.98 9.59 8.28
CA PHE A 234 -15.33 10.86 8.93
C PHE A 234 -16.60 10.74 9.78
N GLY A 235 -17.59 9.98 9.31
CA GLY A 235 -18.76 9.62 10.11
C GLY A 235 -18.44 8.78 11.36
N GLN A 236 -17.42 7.93 11.32
CA GLN A 236 -16.97 7.21 12.52
C GLN A 236 -16.24 8.13 13.49
N PHE A 237 -15.42 9.05 12.98
CA PHE A 237 -14.74 10.08 13.77
C PHE A 237 -15.71 10.99 14.52
N THR A 238 -16.75 11.48 13.85
CA THR A 238 -17.78 12.31 14.51
C THR A 238 -18.44 11.54 15.65
N ALA A 239 -18.85 10.29 15.39
CA ALA A 239 -19.48 9.44 16.40
C ALA A 239 -18.55 9.10 17.58
N TRP A 240 -17.25 8.91 17.34
CA TRP A 240 -16.26 8.73 18.40
C TRP A 240 -16.10 10.01 19.22
N CYS A 241 -15.98 11.17 18.57
CA CYS A 241 -15.80 12.44 19.25
C CYS A 241 -17.00 12.78 20.17
N ASP A 242 -18.22 12.39 19.78
CA ASP A 242 -19.42 12.53 20.61
C ASP A 242 -19.33 11.77 21.95
N ARG A 243 -18.59 10.67 21.99
CA ARG A 243 -18.48 9.78 23.17
C ARG A 243 -17.15 9.89 23.91
N THR A 244 -16.16 10.55 23.32
CA THR A 244 -14.79 10.58 23.83
C THR A 244 -14.44 11.98 24.32
N ALA A 245 -14.29 12.12 25.65
CA ALA A 245 -14.01 13.41 26.29
C ALA A 245 -12.63 14.02 25.93
N THR A 246 -11.68 13.21 25.45
CA THR A 246 -10.35 13.71 25.01
C THR A 246 -10.40 14.39 23.65
N CYS A 247 -11.43 14.11 22.83
CA CYS A 247 -11.59 14.75 21.54
C CYS A 247 -11.72 16.27 21.72
N ALA A 248 -10.88 17.04 21.03
CA ALA A 248 -10.90 18.51 21.10
C ALA A 248 -12.21 19.14 20.57
N LEU A 249 -13.05 18.35 19.88
CA LEU A 249 -14.36 18.74 19.38
C LEU A 249 -15.51 18.16 20.23
N HIS A 250 -15.23 17.48 21.34
CA HIS A 250 -16.26 16.91 22.20
C HIS A 250 -17.25 17.98 22.69
N GLY A 251 -18.55 17.71 22.54
CA GLY A 251 -19.62 18.67 22.87
C GLY A 251 -19.78 19.82 21.87
N ARG A 252 -19.09 19.80 20.72
CA ARG A 252 -19.25 20.75 19.61
C ARG A 252 -19.91 20.08 18.40
N ASP A 253 -20.44 20.89 17.49
CA ASP A 253 -20.82 20.40 16.16
C ASP A 253 -19.55 20.17 15.32
N VAL A 254 -19.16 18.90 15.19
CA VAL A 254 -17.96 18.47 14.44
C VAL A 254 -18.06 18.87 12.97
N LEU A 255 -19.22 18.70 12.33
CA LEU A 255 -19.40 19.01 10.90
C LEU A 255 -19.38 20.51 10.65
N ALA A 256 -19.99 21.32 11.52
CA ALA A 256 -19.90 22.78 11.42
C ALA A 256 -18.47 23.27 11.66
N THR A 257 -17.77 22.70 12.64
CA THR A 257 -16.37 23.07 12.93
C THR A 257 -15.45 22.65 11.78
N TRP A 258 -15.69 21.49 11.17
CA TRP A 258 -14.97 21.04 9.97
C TRP A 258 -15.15 22.00 8.79
N ARG A 259 -16.38 22.40 8.48
CA ARG A 259 -16.64 23.39 7.41
C ARG A 259 -15.98 24.73 7.70
N GLN A 260 -16.00 25.17 8.96
CA GLN A 260 -15.28 26.37 9.37
C GLN A 260 -13.77 26.24 9.19
N ALA A 261 -13.19 25.08 9.54
CA ALA A 261 -11.78 24.78 9.33
C ALA A 261 -11.41 24.81 7.84
N GLN A 262 -12.24 24.22 6.96
CA GLN A 262 -12.02 24.27 5.51
C GLN A 262 -12.00 25.70 4.97
N VAL A 263 -12.96 26.54 5.37
CA VAL A 263 -12.99 27.95 4.96
C VAL A 263 -11.77 28.72 5.48
N ALA A 264 -11.34 28.45 6.72
CA ALA A 264 -10.14 29.07 7.28
C ALA A 264 -8.87 28.62 6.54
N ALA A 265 -8.75 27.32 6.25
CA ALA A 265 -7.64 26.71 5.52
C ALA A 265 -7.44 27.32 4.12
N ASP A 266 -8.53 27.66 3.42
CA ASP A 266 -8.48 28.30 2.09
C ASP A 266 -7.81 29.69 2.09
N THR A 267 -7.65 30.30 3.26
CA THR A 267 -6.97 31.60 3.42
C THR A 267 -5.52 31.48 3.89
N MET A 268 -5.07 30.26 4.20
CA MET A 268 -3.72 29.99 4.71
C MET A 268 -2.73 29.82 3.56
N PRO A 269 -1.41 30.04 3.78
CA PRO A 269 -0.39 29.92 2.74
C PRO A 269 0.01 28.44 2.47
N PHE A 270 -0.99 27.57 2.28
CA PHE A 270 -0.83 26.14 2.05
C PHE A 270 -1.62 25.68 0.82
N PRO A 271 -1.29 24.54 0.19
CA PRO A 271 -2.07 23.96 -0.92
C PRO A 271 -3.54 23.73 -0.53
N HIS A 272 -4.50 23.92 -1.45
CA HIS A 272 -5.94 23.88 -1.13
C HIS A 272 -6.37 22.61 -0.35
N ASN A 273 -5.77 21.47 -0.67
CA ASN A 273 -6.05 20.17 -0.08
C ASN A 273 -5.33 19.87 1.25
N TRP A 274 -4.44 20.75 1.75
CA TRP A 274 -3.56 20.42 2.88
C TRP A 274 -4.31 19.92 4.13
N LEU A 275 -5.43 20.56 4.47
CA LEU A 275 -6.18 20.24 5.68
C LEU A 275 -6.85 18.87 5.54
N ARG A 276 -7.39 18.56 4.36
CA ARG A 276 -7.96 17.25 4.06
C ARG A 276 -6.90 16.18 4.26
N ASP A 277 -5.71 16.38 3.71
CA ASP A 277 -4.65 15.37 3.71
C ASP A 277 -4.08 15.15 5.11
N GLN A 278 -3.92 16.21 5.91
CA GLN A 278 -3.52 16.09 7.31
C GLN A 278 -4.58 15.33 8.13
N VAL A 279 -5.86 15.71 8.02
CA VAL A 279 -6.94 15.04 8.75
C VAL A 279 -7.10 13.59 8.30
N TYR A 280 -6.92 13.30 7.01
CA TYR A 280 -6.89 11.94 6.49
C TYR A 280 -5.80 11.10 7.16
N GLU A 281 -4.57 11.61 7.23
CA GLU A 281 -3.45 10.88 7.85
C GLU A 281 -3.68 10.64 9.35
N ASP A 282 -4.15 11.65 10.08
CA ASP A 282 -4.48 11.53 11.51
C ASP A 282 -5.62 10.54 11.76
N MET A 283 -6.49 10.34 10.77
CA MET A 283 -7.62 9.42 10.85
C MET A 283 -7.32 7.99 10.37
N ARG A 284 -6.22 7.80 9.63
CA ARG A 284 -5.85 6.52 9.01
C ARG A 284 -5.73 5.37 10.01
N ILE A 285 -5.45 5.68 11.26
CA ILE A 285 -5.44 4.77 12.41
C ILE A 285 -6.51 5.28 13.41
N PRO A 286 -7.25 4.40 14.13
CA PRO A 286 -8.33 4.80 15.05
C PRO A 286 -7.80 5.40 16.38
N ASP A 287 -6.94 6.40 16.27
CA ASP A 287 -6.42 7.25 17.34
C ASP A 287 -6.57 8.72 16.89
N TRP A 288 -7.74 9.29 17.13
CA TRP A 288 -8.22 10.48 16.40
C TRP A 288 -8.13 11.79 17.19
N ASP A 289 -7.42 11.79 18.32
CA ASP A 289 -7.25 13.00 19.12
C ASP A 289 -6.52 14.11 18.33
N ASP A 290 -5.54 13.76 17.49
CA ASP A 290 -4.86 14.72 16.61
C ASP A 290 -5.77 15.28 15.53
N ALA A 291 -6.58 14.45 14.87
CA ALA A 291 -7.57 14.92 13.90
C ALA A 291 -8.52 15.96 14.52
N GLY A 292 -9.01 15.68 15.73
CA GLY A 292 -9.84 16.63 16.49
C GLY A 292 -9.13 17.95 16.79
N ARG A 293 -7.86 17.90 17.21
CA ARG A 293 -7.04 19.09 17.49
C ARG A 293 -6.81 19.92 16.24
N VAL A 294 -6.37 19.30 15.14
CA VAL A 294 -6.07 19.97 13.86
C VAL A 294 -7.31 20.70 13.34
N ILE A 295 -8.48 20.05 13.36
CA ILE A 295 -9.74 20.67 12.95
C ILE A 295 -10.09 21.86 13.86
N ALA A 296 -10.00 21.69 15.18
CA ALA A 296 -10.34 22.73 16.15
C ALA A 296 -9.44 23.99 16.01
N ASP A 297 -8.13 23.78 15.88
CA ASP A 297 -7.15 24.85 15.78
C ASP A 297 -7.25 25.59 14.44
N THR A 298 -7.43 24.85 13.34
CA THR A 298 -7.61 25.45 12.01
C THR A 298 -8.91 26.27 11.94
N ALA A 299 -10.01 25.77 12.50
CA ALA A 299 -11.26 26.53 12.60
C ALA A 299 -11.11 27.83 13.43
N ALA A 300 -10.17 27.86 14.38
CA ALA A 300 -9.83 29.04 15.17
C ALA A 300 -8.81 29.96 14.46
N GLY A 301 -8.42 29.67 13.22
CA GLY A 301 -7.45 30.44 12.45
C GLY A 301 -6.00 30.26 12.87
N LYS A 302 -5.70 29.20 13.64
CA LYS A 302 -4.33 28.86 14.01
C LYS A 302 -3.71 27.95 12.96
N SER A 303 -2.41 28.12 12.71
CA SER A 303 -1.63 27.17 11.92
C SER A 303 -1.31 25.96 12.79
N PRO A 304 -1.85 24.75 12.52
CA PRO A 304 -1.50 23.55 13.27
C PRO A 304 -0.06 23.12 12.97
N MET A 305 0.50 22.29 13.85
CA MET A 305 1.82 21.69 13.67
C MET A 305 1.74 20.64 12.55
N ARG A 306 2.72 20.65 11.64
CA ARG A 306 2.80 19.70 10.53
C ARG A 306 3.52 18.43 11.00
N THR A 307 2.91 17.28 10.80
CA THR A 307 3.64 16.01 10.74
C THR A 307 3.94 15.72 9.27
N GLU A 308 5.21 15.78 8.90
CA GLU A 308 5.67 15.36 7.58
C GLU A 308 6.13 13.91 7.70
N PHE A 309 5.41 12.98 7.07
CA PHE A 309 5.87 11.61 6.92
C PHE A 309 5.31 11.00 5.64
N VAL A 310 6.18 10.63 4.68
CA VAL A 310 6.32 9.26 4.11
C VAL A 310 7.67 9.22 3.34
N PRO A 311 8.57 8.22 3.56
CA PRO A 311 9.75 7.99 2.71
C PRO A 311 9.34 7.64 1.27
N ASN A 312 10.10 8.05 0.25
CA ASN A 312 9.94 7.93 -1.23
C ASN A 312 8.56 7.76 -1.92
N TYR A 313 7.42 7.74 -1.23
CA TYR A 313 6.11 7.47 -1.80
C TYR A 313 5.78 8.39 -2.99
N PRO A 314 6.05 9.72 -2.93
CA PRO A 314 5.87 10.60 -4.08
C PRO A 314 6.65 10.17 -5.34
N SER A 315 7.81 9.53 -5.15
CA SER A 315 8.69 9.06 -6.22
C SER A 315 8.28 7.69 -6.74
N ILE A 316 8.14 6.71 -5.85
CA ILE A 316 7.89 5.31 -6.22
C ILE A 316 6.53 5.11 -6.88
N ARG A 317 5.50 5.89 -6.51
CA ARG A 317 4.16 5.80 -7.12
C ARG A 317 4.18 6.07 -8.63
N LEU A 318 5.13 6.86 -9.13
CA LEU A 318 5.28 7.16 -10.56
C LEU A 318 5.74 5.93 -11.35
N ALA A 319 6.58 5.08 -10.75
CA ALA A 319 7.12 3.87 -11.35
C ALA A 319 6.22 2.65 -11.12
N VAL A 320 5.45 2.64 -10.03
CA VAL A 320 4.64 1.50 -9.60
C VAL A 320 3.16 1.73 -9.93
N VAL A 321 2.49 2.64 -9.22
CA VAL A 321 1.04 2.85 -9.33
C VAL A 321 0.62 3.24 -10.75
N CYS A 322 1.36 4.14 -11.40
CA CYS A 322 1.05 4.55 -12.79
C CYS A 322 1.28 3.45 -13.84
N GLN A 323 2.01 2.38 -13.47
CA GLN A 323 2.23 1.20 -14.30
C GLN A 323 1.32 0.04 -13.93
N ASP A 324 0.78 0.01 -12.72
CA ASP A 324 -0.16 -1.01 -12.26
C ASP A 324 -1.62 -0.64 -12.52
N PHE A 325 -1.94 0.65 -12.68
CA PHE A 325 -3.31 1.10 -12.97
C PHE A 325 -3.36 1.99 -14.22
N ASP A 326 -4.50 1.97 -14.92
CA ASP A 326 -4.75 2.94 -15.99
C ASP A 326 -5.42 4.21 -15.43
N LEU A 327 -4.60 5.07 -14.84
CA LEU A 327 -5.04 6.36 -14.29
C LEU A 327 -4.94 7.52 -15.29
N ARG A 328 -4.72 7.22 -16.57
CA ARG A 328 -4.43 8.24 -17.58
C ARG A 328 -5.67 9.07 -17.91
N MET A 329 -5.51 10.38 -17.81
CA MET A 329 -6.53 11.37 -18.17
C MET A 329 -5.95 12.32 -19.23
N PRO A 330 -6.23 12.14 -20.53
CA PRO A 330 -5.60 12.95 -21.57
C PRO A 330 -6.19 14.35 -21.68
N THR A 331 -7.42 14.58 -21.21
CA THR A 331 -8.13 15.86 -21.36
C THR A 331 -8.71 16.37 -20.04
N PHE A 332 -8.94 17.68 -19.97
CA PHE A 332 -9.56 18.32 -18.82
C PHE A 332 -10.99 17.83 -18.60
N GLU A 333 -11.74 17.51 -19.67
CA GLU A 333 -13.10 16.99 -19.56
C GLU A 333 -13.13 15.63 -18.83
N ARG A 334 -12.14 14.75 -19.10
CA ARG A 334 -12.04 13.47 -18.40
C ARG A 334 -11.67 13.66 -16.93
N TYR A 335 -10.72 14.56 -16.65
CA TYR A 335 -10.38 14.93 -15.28
C TYR A 335 -11.59 15.52 -14.53
N SER A 336 -12.27 16.49 -15.12
CA SER A 336 -13.43 17.17 -14.54
C SER A 336 -14.59 16.19 -14.27
N ALA A 337 -14.83 15.23 -15.16
CA ALA A 337 -15.82 14.18 -14.95
C ALA A 337 -15.45 13.26 -13.77
N MET A 338 -14.17 12.87 -13.66
CA MET A 338 -13.65 12.08 -12.54
C MET A 338 -13.80 12.85 -11.22
N HIS A 339 -13.30 14.09 -11.16
CA HIS A 339 -13.33 14.92 -9.95
C HIS A 339 -14.77 15.28 -9.53
N THR A 340 -15.68 15.53 -10.48
CA THR A 340 -17.11 15.69 -10.18
C THR A 340 -17.73 14.42 -9.60
N SER A 341 -17.32 13.24 -10.04
CA SER A 341 -17.76 11.97 -9.45
C SER A 341 -17.20 11.80 -8.05
N GLU A 342 -15.92 12.12 -7.84
CA GLU A 342 -15.26 12.09 -6.55
C GLU A 342 -15.96 13.00 -5.52
N LEU A 343 -16.15 14.29 -5.83
CA LEU A 343 -16.78 15.25 -4.92
C LEU A 343 -18.22 14.87 -4.55
N ARG A 344 -18.95 14.18 -5.46
CA ARG A 344 -20.29 13.65 -5.15
C ARG A 344 -20.25 12.46 -4.19
N ARG A 345 -19.16 11.69 -4.19
CA ARG A 345 -18.97 10.54 -3.30
C ARG A 345 -18.34 10.92 -1.96
N SER A 346 -17.65 12.06 -1.90
CA SER A 346 -17.00 12.62 -0.71
C SER A 346 -17.41 14.09 -0.47
N PRO A 347 -18.70 14.37 -0.20
CA PRO A 347 -19.15 15.74 0.05
C PRO A 347 -18.62 16.37 1.37
N ILE A 348 -18.21 15.57 2.36
CA ILE A 348 -17.71 16.08 3.65
C ILE A 348 -16.23 16.43 3.53
N MET A 349 -15.41 15.47 3.14
CA MET A 349 -13.95 15.60 3.06
C MET A 349 -13.50 16.27 1.76
N ARG A 350 -14.41 16.46 0.80
CA ARG A 350 -14.18 17.12 -0.49
C ARG A 350 -13.10 16.41 -1.32
N GLY A 351 -13.21 15.09 -1.39
CA GLY A 351 -12.37 14.26 -2.25
C GLY A 351 -11.58 13.18 -1.50
N SER A 352 -10.66 12.56 -2.21
CA SER A 352 -9.79 11.48 -1.75
C SER A 352 -8.34 11.95 -1.73
N THR A 353 -7.66 11.84 -0.59
CA THR A 353 -6.22 12.14 -0.48
C THR A 353 -5.41 11.21 -1.37
N ILE A 354 -5.35 9.91 -1.07
CA ILE A 354 -4.54 8.94 -1.83
C ILE A 354 -5.02 8.84 -3.29
N GLY A 355 -6.34 8.68 -3.50
CA GLY A 355 -6.88 8.39 -4.83
C GLY A 355 -6.68 9.54 -5.82
N HIS A 356 -6.94 10.78 -5.40
CA HIS A 356 -6.77 11.95 -6.26
C HIS A 356 -5.29 12.20 -6.54
N ASP A 357 -4.44 12.12 -5.50
CA ASP A 357 -3.01 12.35 -5.62
C ASP A 357 -2.33 11.35 -6.54
N GLU A 358 -2.65 10.05 -6.44
CA GLU A 358 -2.13 9.03 -7.35
C GLU A 358 -2.63 9.26 -8.78
N ALA A 359 -3.93 9.54 -8.96
CA ALA A 359 -4.49 9.76 -10.29
C ALA A 359 -3.88 10.98 -11.00
N THR A 360 -3.67 12.07 -10.26
CA THR A 360 -3.12 13.32 -10.81
C THR A 360 -1.61 13.24 -10.99
N ALA A 361 -0.86 12.55 -10.10
CA ALA A 361 0.56 12.30 -10.28
C ALA A 361 0.86 11.53 -11.58
N CYS A 362 -0.05 10.65 -12.02
CA CYS A 362 0.08 9.94 -13.29
C CYS A 362 -0.24 10.79 -14.54
N LEU A 363 -0.64 12.06 -14.41
CA LEU A 363 -0.80 12.96 -15.54
C LEU A 363 0.54 13.15 -16.26
N GLY A 364 0.62 12.78 -17.54
CA GLY A 364 1.86 12.91 -18.31
C GLY A 364 2.64 11.61 -18.47
N VAL A 365 2.24 10.53 -17.79
CA VAL A 365 2.65 9.17 -18.15
C VAL A 365 1.96 8.78 -19.46
N THR A 366 2.75 8.30 -20.44
CA THR A 366 2.28 7.94 -21.79
C THR A 366 2.33 6.43 -22.03
N GLY A 367 1.67 5.95 -23.10
CA GLY A 367 1.57 4.52 -23.42
C GLY A 367 0.63 3.76 -22.50
N PRO A 368 0.34 2.47 -22.73
CA PRO A 368 -0.41 1.65 -21.78
C PRO A 368 0.40 1.41 -20.49
N PRO A 369 -0.27 1.14 -19.34
CA PRO A 369 0.43 0.66 -18.13
C PRO A 369 1.13 -0.67 -18.41
N ALA A 370 2.32 -0.88 -17.83
CA ALA A 370 3.08 -2.13 -17.97
C ALA A 370 2.34 -3.35 -17.38
N ASN A 371 1.51 -3.12 -16.36
CA ASN A 371 0.74 -4.11 -15.64
C ASN A 371 -0.74 -3.66 -15.55
N PRO A 372 -1.52 -3.74 -16.66
CA PRO A 372 -2.87 -3.20 -16.71
C PRO A 372 -3.85 -3.87 -15.73
N PRO A 373 -4.87 -3.14 -15.25
CA PRO A 373 -5.96 -3.68 -14.46
C PRO A 373 -6.63 -4.90 -15.10
N HIS A 374 -6.91 -5.92 -14.30
CA HIS A 374 -7.64 -7.11 -14.74
C HIS A 374 -8.34 -7.80 -13.57
N ARG A 375 -9.26 -8.72 -13.88
CA ARG A 375 -9.92 -9.52 -12.84
C ARG A 375 -8.97 -10.60 -12.31
N LEU A 376 -8.96 -10.75 -10.99
CA LEU A 376 -8.18 -11.74 -10.25
C LEU A 376 -8.42 -13.16 -10.75
N ASN A 377 -7.35 -13.88 -11.08
CA ASN A 377 -7.38 -15.28 -11.49
C ASN A 377 -6.39 -16.16 -10.71
N ILE A 378 -6.85 -16.66 -9.56
CA ILE A 378 -6.04 -17.44 -8.61
C ILE A 378 -6.47 -18.91 -8.52
N ALA A 379 -6.96 -19.51 -9.61
CA ALA A 379 -7.50 -20.86 -9.59
C ALA A 379 -6.51 -21.94 -9.08
N ARG A 380 -5.20 -21.70 -9.23
CA ARG A 380 -4.12 -22.59 -8.76
C ARG A 380 -3.66 -22.32 -7.32
N ALA A 381 -4.06 -21.20 -6.73
CA ALA A 381 -3.69 -20.85 -5.37
C ALA A 381 -4.53 -21.65 -4.36
N PRO A 382 -4.00 -21.95 -3.15
CA PRO A 382 -4.83 -22.42 -2.05
C PRO A 382 -5.83 -21.34 -1.66
N ARG A 383 -6.71 -21.66 -0.70
CA ARG A 383 -7.62 -20.66 -0.14
C ARG A 383 -6.85 -19.56 0.59
N ILE A 384 -6.99 -18.32 0.14
CA ILE A 384 -6.38 -17.09 0.64
C ILE A 384 -7.32 -16.42 1.64
N LEU A 385 -6.78 -15.91 2.75
CA LEU A 385 -7.54 -15.11 3.72
C LEU A 385 -7.46 -13.62 3.34
N LEU A 386 -8.59 -13.02 3.02
CA LEU A 386 -8.72 -11.57 2.83
C LEU A 386 -9.13 -10.96 4.17
N LEU A 387 -8.33 -10.08 4.72
CA LEU A 387 -8.61 -9.33 5.94
C LEU A 387 -8.82 -7.86 5.57
N THR A 388 -9.87 -7.23 6.10
CA THR A 388 -10.10 -5.80 5.88
C THR A 388 -10.88 -5.18 7.03
N SER A 389 -10.65 -3.90 7.29
CA SER A 389 -11.50 -3.12 8.20
C SER A 389 -12.78 -2.69 7.48
N ARG A 390 -13.89 -2.62 8.23
CA ARG A 390 -15.16 -2.14 7.72
C ARG A 390 -15.06 -0.69 7.24
N TYR A 391 -14.33 0.14 7.99
CA TYR A 391 -14.11 1.55 7.68
C TYR A 391 -12.62 1.80 7.40
N ASP A 392 -12.08 1.13 6.38
CA ASP A 392 -10.72 1.36 5.88
C ASP A 392 -10.72 2.52 4.86
N PRO A 393 -10.03 3.65 5.12
CA PRO A 393 -10.04 4.81 4.23
C PRO A 393 -9.06 4.71 3.06
N ALA A 394 -8.11 3.77 3.08
CA ALA A 394 -7.05 3.64 2.07
C ALA A 394 -7.34 2.51 1.09
N THR A 395 -7.85 1.39 1.60
CA THR A 395 -8.27 0.20 0.83
C THR A 395 -9.73 -0.12 1.17
N PRO A 396 -10.70 0.57 0.51
CA PRO A 396 -12.11 0.50 0.88
C PRO A 396 -12.64 -0.92 1.03
N TYR A 397 -13.52 -1.17 2.01
CA TYR A 397 -14.14 -2.49 2.23
C TYR A 397 -14.74 -3.11 0.95
N ALA A 398 -15.33 -2.27 0.09
CA ALA A 398 -15.90 -2.68 -1.20
C ALA A 398 -14.89 -3.40 -2.12
N TRP A 399 -13.60 -3.08 -2.01
CA TRP A 399 -12.53 -3.68 -2.80
C TRP A 399 -12.27 -5.13 -2.37
N ALA A 400 -12.14 -5.37 -1.06
CA ALA A 400 -12.02 -6.73 -0.54
C ALA A 400 -13.24 -7.60 -0.92
N VAL A 401 -14.45 -7.03 -0.84
CA VAL A 401 -15.68 -7.72 -1.27
C VAL A 401 -15.67 -8.01 -2.77
N ASN A 402 -15.20 -7.07 -3.61
CA ASN A 402 -15.13 -7.30 -5.05
C ASN A 402 -14.06 -8.33 -5.42
N VAL A 403 -12.89 -8.29 -4.80
CA VAL A 403 -11.82 -9.29 -4.95
C VAL A 403 -12.31 -10.68 -4.51
N HIS A 404 -13.00 -10.78 -3.37
CA HIS A 404 -13.62 -12.04 -2.92
C HIS A 404 -14.59 -12.60 -3.97
N ARG A 405 -15.44 -11.73 -4.55
CA ARG A 405 -16.41 -12.10 -5.60
C ARG A 405 -15.76 -12.58 -6.90
N GLN A 406 -14.54 -12.15 -7.19
CA GLN A 406 -13.79 -12.58 -8.37
C GLN A 406 -13.28 -14.02 -8.22
N ALA A 407 -12.97 -14.47 -6.99
CA ALA A 407 -12.44 -15.80 -6.72
C ALA A 407 -13.04 -16.45 -5.44
N PRO A 408 -14.36 -16.67 -5.36
CA PRO A 408 -15.03 -17.10 -4.13
C PRO A 408 -14.66 -18.52 -3.68
N ALA A 409 -14.17 -19.37 -4.60
CA ALA A 409 -13.69 -20.71 -4.26
C ALA A 409 -12.32 -20.68 -3.53
N ASN A 410 -11.47 -19.70 -3.88
CA ASN A 410 -10.08 -19.57 -3.46
C ASN A 410 -9.88 -18.47 -2.41
N THR A 411 -10.93 -17.83 -1.92
CA THR A 411 -10.82 -16.76 -0.91
C THR A 411 -11.79 -16.96 0.24
N THR A 412 -11.50 -16.36 1.38
CA THR A 412 -12.40 -16.21 2.53
C THR A 412 -12.24 -14.80 3.07
N LEU A 413 -13.35 -14.10 3.29
CA LEU A 413 -13.33 -12.74 3.80
C LEU A 413 -13.47 -12.72 5.33
N LEU A 414 -12.48 -12.13 5.98
CA LEU A 414 -12.49 -11.74 7.39
C LEU A 414 -12.68 -10.23 7.50
N THR A 415 -13.81 -9.83 8.08
CA THR A 415 -14.12 -8.41 8.31
C THR A 415 -13.78 -8.04 9.74
N TYR A 416 -12.94 -7.03 9.95
CA TYR A 416 -12.85 -6.34 11.22
C TYR A 416 -13.91 -5.23 11.26
N GLU A 417 -14.89 -5.33 12.15
CA GLU A 417 -16.06 -4.42 12.24
C GLU A 417 -15.72 -3.03 12.80
N GLY A 418 -14.46 -2.61 12.71
CA GLY A 418 -13.97 -1.32 13.20
C GLY A 418 -13.33 -0.46 12.10
N SER A 419 -12.64 0.59 12.56
CA SER A 419 -12.08 1.64 11.71
C SER A 419 -10.57 1.57 11.57
N GLY A 420 -10.06 2.15 10.48
CA GLY A 420 -8.65 2.37 10.21
C GLY A 420 -8.05 1.39 9.19
N HIS A 421 -6.91 1.78 8.64
CA HIS A 421 -6.22 1.02 7.63
C HIS A 421 -5.41 -0.15 8.23
N GLY A 422 -5.58 -1.34 7.68
CA GLY A 422 -5.00 -2.59 8.17
C GLY A 422 -5.60 -3.08 9.50
N ALA A 423 -5.77 -4.39 9.63
CA ALA A 423 -6.54 -5.01 10.70
C ALA A 423 -5.81 -6.13 11.48
N TYR A 424 -4.68 -6.67 10.98
CA TYR A 424 -4.03 -7.85 11.57
C TYR A 424 -3.73 -7.67 13.07
N ARG A 425 -3.17 -6.53 13.45
CA ARG A 425 -2.77 -6.25 14.84
C ARG A 425 -3.83 -5.54 15.68
N ARG A 426 -5.01 -5.23 15.12
CA ARG A 426 -6.04 -4.39 15.77
C ARG A 426 -6.62 -5.01 17.02
N THR A 427 -7.03 -6.28 16.96
CA THR A 427 -7.68 -6.95 18.09
C THR A 427 -7.10 -8.35 18.31
N PRO A 428 -7.27 -8.93 19.51
CA PRO A 428 -6.95 -10.33 19.73
C PRO A 428 -7.68 -11.27 18.76
N CYS A 429 -8.89 -10.92 18.31
CA CYS A 429 -9.67 -11.72 17.36
C CYS A 429 -9.01 -11.75 15.98
N THR A 430 -8.66 -10.59 15.41
CA THR A 430 -8.05 -10.54 14.07
C THR A 430 -6.69 -11.24 14.07
N ARG A 431 -5.90 -11.02 15.11
CA ARG A 431 -4.59 -11.68 15.30
C ARG A 431 -4.74 -13.20 15.41
N ALA A 432 -5.62 -13.69 16.27
CA ALA A 432 -5.83 -15.14 16.45
C ALA A 432 -6.34 -15.81 15.16
N ALA A 433 -7.19 -15.14 14.39
CA ALA A 433 -7.68 -15.67 13.12
C ALA A 433 -6.57 -15.78 12.07
N VAL A 434 -5.74 -14.74 11.92
CA VAL A 434 -4.60 -14.73 10.99
C VAL A 434 -3.54 -15.74 11.43
N ASP A 435 -3.12 -15.71 12.69
CA ASP A 435 -2.08 -16.60 13.23
C ASP A 435 -2.54 -18.06 13.12
N GLY A 436 -3.78 -18.35 13.51
CA GLY A 436 -4.37 -19.68 13.42
C GLY A 436 -4.40 -20.21 11.98
N TYR A 437 -4.74 -19.38 11.00
CA TYR A 437 -4.69 -19.75 9.59
C TYR A 437 -3.26 -20.02 9.10
N LEU A 438 -2.31 -19.13 9.38
CA LEU A 438 -0.91 -19.30 8.97
C LEU A 438 -0.27 -20.55 9.59
N LEU A 439 -0.58 -20.84 10.85
CA LEU A 439 -0.07 -22.00 11.58
C LEU A 439 -0.71 -23.32 11.11
N THR A 440 -2.04 -23.34 10.89
CA THR A 440 -2.79 -24.60 10.73
C THR A 440 -3.37 -24.84 9.35
N LEU A 441 -3.33 -23.85 8.46
CA LEU A 441 -3.96 -23.82 7.13
C LEU A 441 -5.49 -23.94 7.14
N LYS A 442 -6.12 -23.83 8.32
CA LYS A 442 -7.57 -23.86 8.45
C LYS A 442 -8.13 -22.44 8.36
N THR A 443 -8.93 -22.20 7.33
CA THR A 443 -9.86 -21.06 7.28
C THR A 443 -11.28 -21.56 7.56
N PRO A 444 -12.13 -20.77 8.22
CA PRO A 444 -13.56 -21.01 8.17
C PRO A 444 -14.02 -21.14 6.72
N HIS A 445 -14.93 -22.07 6.43
CA HIS A 445 -15.45 -22.24 5.06
C HIS A 445 -16.36 -21.08 4.60
N ARG A 446 -16.68 -20.15 5.50
CA ARG A 446 -17.57 -19.01 5.31
C ARG A 446 -16.90 -17.75 5.81
N ASP A 447 -17.30 -16.63 5.24
CA ASP A 447 -16.90 -15.30 5.71
C ASP A 447 -17.29 -15.11 7.17
N PHE A 448 -16.49 -14.36 7.90
CA PHE A 448 -16.67 -14.14 9.33
C PHE A 448 -16.16 -12.76 9.76
N GLY A 449 -16.66 -12.30 10.91
CA GLY A 449 -16.34 -10.98 11.45
C GLY A 449 -15.59 -11.06 12.78
N CYS A 450 -14.72 -10.10 13.03
CA CYS A 450 -14.16 -9.78 14.33
C CYS A 450 -14.72 -8.44 14.81
N PRO A 451 -15.12 -8.31 16.09
CA PRO A 451 -15.64 -7.06 16.62
C PRO A 451 -14.58 -5.95 16.66
N ALA A 452 -15.07 -4.70 16.63
CA ALA A 452 -14.31 -3.48 16.92
C ALA A 452 -13.77 -3.45 18.35
#